data_AF-A0A2V7TH14-F1
#
_entry.id   AF-A0A2V7TH14-F1
#
_cell.length_a   1.000
_cell.length_b   1.000
_cell.length_c   1.000
_cell.angle_alpha   90.00
_cell.angle_beta   90.00
_cell.angle_gamma   90.00
#
_symmetry.space_group_name_H-M   'P 1'
#
loop_
_entity.id
_entity.type
_entity.pdbx_description
1 polymer ?
#
loop_
_entity_poly.entity_id
_entity_poly.type
_entity_poly.pdbx_seq_one_letter_code
_entity_poly.pdbx_strand_id
1 'polypeptide(L)'
;MAPSFAVYVPPPGEGGVVCTGYLKGRAFGGPAGYIDYGHLCETSLDIVSPPLQAVYEDGHTGPYDLTVAFSQPVAHLVVMPVDIWHCGADPGSITAYAPSGVSVTLAFTADESDCGVRHEEHNVYYFGSGTLPQSLVITGLDSVTRVVIRPTSDMSWVSSVFYPDHVVTSEGFIGTVYLLSFREPVTTADVTIFRAQGPDAGGSFTSRPGENRLSLGAGVTPASLAPTIQWEIVDDPTDAVTTFEPNGVTPPFGSNVEALVPPQDAGRWAAVPHPGSLNQKSLALRVTAAVDASGTLVRSAPALVRQDEIDTIREEYIELGVAQGVPGRGQFGVSATNTGDYTVAVTNGDFNSLFVALQLALQPLSLRVNSGYRNPVHNAYHVGKASGAVSDSWHQYGCAADLQTFPTLPVFPTAAQLAAAQSYWDAVADQALSLGFIVEQRDPDPQHADASFSGVGHVHIELKCPLAP
;
A
#
# COMPACT_ATOMS: atom_id res chain seq x y z
N MET A 1 -16.42 -23.99 40.26
CA MET A 1 -16.56 -22.86 39.32
C MET A 1 -17.60 -23.29 38.30
N ALA A 2 -18.58 -22.45 37.96
CA ALA A 2 -19.49 -22.76 36.85
C ALA A 2 -18.66 -22.74 35.55
N PRO A 3 -18.70 -23.79 34.71
CA PRO A 3 -18.00 -23.76 33.43
C PRO A 3 -18.60 -22.65 32.57
N SER A 4 -17.75 -21.74 32.09
CA SER A 4 -18.16 -20.69 31.16
C SER A 4 -18.10 -21.23 29.74
N PHE A 5 -19.26 -21.33 29.08
CA PHE A 5 -19.35 -21.57 27.65
C PHE A 5 -18.83 -20.33 26.91
N ALA A 6 -17.63 -20.41 26.35
CA ALA A 6 -17.14 -19.39 25.44
C ALA A 6 -17.71 -19.68 24.04
N VAL A 7 -18.97 -19.31 23.80
CA VAL A 7 -19.44 -19.22 22.41
C VAL A 7 -18.66 -18.08 21.78
N TYR A 8 -17.67 -18.41 20.94
CA TYR A 8 -16.97 -17.40 20.15
C TYR A 8 -17.97 -16.83 19.14
N VAL A 9 -18.55 -15.68 19.49
CA VAL A 9 -19.25 -14.82 18.55
C VAL A 9 -18.18 -13.97 17.86
N PRO A 10 -18.06 -14.00 16.52
CA PRO A 10 -17.14 -13.13 15.82
C PRO A 10 -17.34 -11.67 16.27
N PRO A 11 -16.26 -10.92 16.56
CA PRO A 11 -16.38 -9.60 17.14
C PRO A 11 -17.30 -8.68 16.32
N PRO A 12 -18.12 -7.83 16.97
CA PRO A 12 -18.93 -6.84 16.27
C PRO A 12 -18.01 -5.76 15.70
N GLY A 13 -17.84 -5.72 14.39
CA GLY A 13 -16.98 -4.74 13.71
C GLY A 13 -16.67 -5.07 12.26
N GLU A 14 -16.70 -6.35 11.89
CA GLU A 14 -16.59 -6.80 10.51
C GLU A 14 -18.00 -6.91 9.91
N GLY A 15 -18.22 -6.42 8.69
CA GLY A 15 -19.53 -6.40 8.05
C GLY A 15 -20.15 -7.79 7.86
N GLY A 16 -21.41 -7.82 7.43
CA GLY A 16 -22.18 -9.06 7.22
C GLY A 16 -23.06 -9.46 8.41
N VAL A 17 -24.08 -10.26 8.15
CA VAL A 17 -24.98 -10.81 9.17
C VAL A 17 -24.32 -12.07 9.77
N VAL A 18 -24.26 -12.14 11.10
CA VAL A 18 -23.88 -13.38 11.80
C VAL A 18 -25.10 -14.27 11.87
N CYS A 19 -24.98 -15.47 11.31
CA CYS A 19 -26.04 -16.44 11.18
C CYS A 19 -25.69 -17.65 12.05
N THR A 20 -26.58 -17.98 12.97
CA THR A 20 -26.36 -19.06 13.95
C THR A 20 -27.56 -19.99 13.97
N GLY A 21 -27.31 -21.30 13.95
CA GLY A 21 -28.36 -22.32 13.95
C GLY A 21 -27.89 -23.64 14.52
N TYR A 22 -28.86 -24.51 14.84
CA TYR A 22 -28.59 -25.84 15.36
C TYR A 22 -28.93 -26.91 14.31
N LEU A 23 -28.01 -27.84 14.11
CA LEU A 23 -28.30 -29.11 13.44
C LEU A 23 -28.77 -30.11 14.50
N LYS A 24 -30.05 -30.51 14.44
CA LYS A 24 -30.70 -31.47 15.37
C LYS A 24 -31.48 -32.51 14.57
N GLY A 25 -31.64 -33.75 15.05
CA GLY A 25 -32.41 -34.79 14.35
C GLY A 25 -32.40 -36.18 15.00
N ARG A 26 -33.22 -37.12 14.51
CA ARG A 26 -33.33 -38.49 15.06
C ARG A 26 -32.14 -39.41 14.76
N ALA A 27 -31.28 -39.06 13.79
CA ALA A 27 -29.99 -39.73 13.53
C ALA A 27 -29.05 -39.63 14.73
N PHE A 28 -29.41 -38.75 15.65
CA PHE A 28 -28.67 -38.37 16.81
C PHE A 28 -29.52 -38.76 18.03
N GLY A 29 -30.01 -39.99 18.21
CA GLY A 29 -30.58 -40.50 19.49
C GLY A 29 -31.62 -39.66 20.29
N GLY A 30 -32.20 -38.58 19.76
CA GLY A 30 -32.99 -37.58 20.50
C GLY A 30 -34.51 -37.77 20.39
N PRO A 31 -35.30 -37.14 21.28
CA PRO A 31 -36.77 -37.26 21.25
C PRO A 31 -37.36 -36.67 19.95
N ALA A 32 -38.58 -37.11 19.62
CA ALA A 32 -39.31 -36.68 18.43
C ALA A 32 -39.54 -35.16 18.43
N GLY A 33 -38.70 -34.40 17.72
CA GLY A 33 -38.86 -32.96 17.61
C GLY A 33 -37.95 -32.39 16.52
N TYR A 34 -38.58 -31.63 15.62
CA TYR A 34 -38.04 -30.68 14.63
C TYR A 34 -36.51 -30.70 14.41
N ILE A 35 -36.11 -31.19 13.24
CA ILE A 35 -34.83 -30.79 12.63
C ILE A 35 -35.02 -29.32 12.23
N ASP A 36 -34.26 -28.38 12.80
CA ASP A 36 -34.17 -27.00 12.29
C ASP A 36 -33.24 -27.00 11.06
N TYR A 37 -33.76 -27.45 9.92
CA TYR A 37 -33.12 -27.28 8.61
C TYR A 37 -33.88 -26.21 7.84
N GLY A 38 -33.16 -25.22 7.31
CA GLY A 38 -33.75 -24.08 6.64
C GLY A 38 -32.80 -22.92 6.46
N HIS A 39 -33.39 -21.76 6.19
CA HIS A 39 -32.70 -20.48 6.13
C HIS A 39 -32.27 -20.05 7.53
N LEU A 40 -30.96 -19.96 7.79
CA LEU A 40 -30.46 -19.27 8.99
C LEU A 40 -30.39 -17.75 8.77
N CYS A 41 -30.23 -17.34 7.52
CA CYS A 41 -30.27 -15.99 6.97
C CYS A 41 -30.74 -16.08 5.50
N GLU A 42 -30.01 -15.52 4.51
CA GLU A 42 -30.25 -15.84 3.09
C GLU A 42 -29.75 -17.26 2.72
N THR A 43 -28.71 -17.73 3.42
CA THR A 43 -28.07 -19.03 3.27
C THR A 43 -28.97 -20.12 3.84
N SER A 44 -29.33 -21.07 3.00
CA SER A 44 -29.97 -22.32 3.42
C SER A 44 -28.93 -23.42 3.62
N LEU A 45 -29.15 -24.22 4.65
CA LEU A 45 -28.37 -25.43 4.91
C LEU A 45 -29.10 -26.65 4.35
N ASP A 46 -28.37 -27.52 3.64
CA ASP A 46 -28.89 -28.79 3.14
C ASP A 46 -28.03 -29.97 3.62
N ILE A 47 -28.69 -31.01 4.14
CA ILE A 47 -28.04 -32.24 4.59
C ILE A 47 -28.00 -33.20 3.40
N VAL A 48 -26.82 -33.31 2.78
CA VAL A 48 -26.61 -34.05 1.54
C VAL A 48 -26.44 -35.55 1.79
N SER A 49 -25.92 -35.94 2.97
CA SER A 49 -25.69 -37.34 3.33
C SER A 49 -25.62 -37.53 4.85
N PRO A 50 -26.16 -38.62 5.41
CA PRO A 50 -26.98 -39.66 4.73
C PRO A 50 -28.35 -39.11 4.30
N PRO A 51 -29.03 -39.70 3.29
CA PRO A 51 -30.36 -39.28 2.87
C PRO A 51 -31.34 -39.35 4.04
N LEU A 52 -32.17 -38.30 4.21
CA LEU A 52 -33.08 -38.10 5.35
C LEU A 52 -33.88 -39.33 5.78
N GLN A 53 -34.19 -40.26 4.87
CA GLN A 53 -34.92 -41.49 5.17
C GLN A 53 -34.13 -42.49 6.02
N ALA A 54 -32.81 -42.59 5.86
CA ALA A 54 -31.95 -43.50 6.64
C ALA A 54 -31.82 -43.07 8.12
N VAL A 55 -32.17 -41.83 8.41
CA VAL A 55 -32.07 -41.16 9.72
C VAL A 55 -33.28 -41.45 10.63
N TYR A 56 -34.41 -41.93 10.07
CA TYR A 56 -35.65 -42.12 10.81
C TYR A 56 -35.86 -43.55 11.37
N GLU A 57 -35.14 -44.56 10.86
CA GLU A 57 -35.56 -45.96 11.01
C GLU A 57 -34.84 -46.75 12.12
N ASP A 58 -33.65 -46.34 12.59
CA ASP A 58 -33.00 -46.99 13.74
C ASP A 58 -31.98 -46.05 14.44
N GLY A 59 -32.18 -45.78 15.73
CA GLY A 59 -31.27 -44.97 16.55
C GLY A 59 -30.01 -45.73 17.00
N HIS A 60 -29.87 -46.99 16.56
CA HIS A 60 -28.75 -47.87 16.90
C HIS A 60 -27.85 -48.20 15.71
N THR A 61 -28.17 -47.75 14.49
CA THR A 61 -27.31 -47.97 13.31
C THR A 61 -26.32 -46.82 13.13
N GLY A 62 -25.23 -46.86 13.91
CA GLY A 62 -23.97 -46.14 13.68
C GLY A 62 -23.89 -44.67 14.11
N PRO A 63 -22.66 -44.10 14.18
CA PRO A 63 -22.41 -42.74 13.72
C PRO A 63 -22.33 -42.73 12.18
N TYR A 64 -22.95 -41.75 11.52
CA TYR A 64 -22.80 -41.53 10.08
C TYR A 64 -22.02 -40.24 9.81
N ASP A 65 -21.19 -40.24 8.76
CA ASP A 65 -20.62 -39.01 8.21
C ASP A 65 -21.75 -38.07 7.77
N LEU A 66 -21.81 -36.89 8.36
CA LEU A 66 -22.79 -35.85 8.07
C LEU A 66 -22.20 -34.86 7.07
N THR A 67 -22.77 -34.82 5.86
CA THR A 67 -22.39 -33.81 4.86
C THR A 67 -23.43 -32.68 4.84
N VAL A 68 -22.99 -31.47 5.13
CA VAL A 68 -23.81 -30.25 5.08
C VAL A 68 -23.30 -29.36 3.96
N ALA A 69 -24.18 -28.98 3.04
CA ALA A 69 -23.91 -27.99 2.00
C ALA A 69 -24.57 -26.65 2.35
N PHE A 70 -23.89 -25.56 2.03
CA PHE A 70 -24.42 -24.21 2.14
C PHE A 70 -24.88 -23.77 0.73
N SER A 71 -26.05 -23.13 0.62
CA SER A 71 -26.56 -22.65 -0.68
C SER A 71 -25.69 -21.56 -1.31
N GLN A 72 -24.87 -20.90 -0.50
CA GLN A 72 -23.86 -19.94 -0.90
C GLN A 72 -22.61 -20.13 -0.03
N PRO A 73 -21.41 -19.75 -0.49
CA PRO A 73 -20.22 -19.78 0.35
C PRO A 73 -20.44 -18.98 1.64
N VAL A 74 -19.83 -19.37 2.75
CA VAL A 74 -19.89 -18.67 4.04
C VAL A 74 -18.50 -18.45 4.60
N ALA A 75 -18.32 -17.45 5.46
CA ALA A 75 -17.03 -17.14 6.07
C ALA A 75 -17.08 -17.23 7.59
N HIS A 76 -15.88 -17.31 8.20
CA HIS A 76 -15.70 -17.37 9.66
C HIS A 76 -16.58 -18.46 10.32
N LEU A 77 -16.64 -19.63 9.69
CA LEU A 77 -17.45 -20.75 10.18
C LEU A 77 -16.89 -21.25 11.51
N VAL A 78 -17.76 -21.25 12.52
CA VAL A 78 -17.55 -21.84 13.84
C VAL A 78 -18.53 -22.99 13.99
N VAL A 79 -18.01 -24.15 14.41
CA VAL A 79 -18.82 -25.33 14.68
C VAL A 79 -18.58 -25.76 16.13
N MET A 80 -19.66 -25.94 16.88
CA MET A 80 -19.61 -26.33 18.28
C MET A 80 -20.56 -27.50 18.51
N PRO A 81 -20.07 -28.68 18.89
CA PRO A 81 -20.91 -29.74 19.43
C PRO A 81 -21.54 -29.24 20.74
N VAL A 82 -22.83 -29.50 20.96
CA VAL A 82 -23.57 -28.95 22.11
C VAL A 82 -23.63 -29.96 23.27
N ASP A 83 -23.41 -31.23 22.97
CA ASP A 83 -23.57 -32.31 23.95
C ASP A 83 -22.27 -32.65 24.70
N ILE A 84 -22.45 -33.10 25.94
CA ILE A 84 -21.36 -33.55 26.82
C ILE A 84 -20.90 -34.94 26.37
N TRP A 85 -19.59 -35.14 26.24
CA TRP A 85 -19.01 -36.44 25.85
C TRP A 85 -18.36 -37.16 27.03
N HIS A 86 -18.02 -38.42 26.83
CA HIS A 86 -17.21 -39.16 27.77
C HIS A 86 -15.79 -38.60 27.92
N CYS A 87 -15.25 -38.71 29.15
CA CYS A 87 -13.82 -38.55 29.39
C CYS A 87 -13.00 -39.53 28.55
N GLY A 88 -12.02 -39.03 27.81
CA GLY A 88 -11.20 -39.80 26.88
C GLY A 88 -11.87 -40.18 25.57
N ALA A 89 -13.10 -39.72 25.31
CA ALA A 89 -13.75 -39.94 24.03
C ALA A 89 -13.12 -39.08 22.93
N ASP A 90 -12.97 -39.64 21.75
CA ASP A 90 -12.64 -38.89 20.55
C ASP A 90 -13.93 -38.27 20.00
N PRO A 91 -14.11 -36.94 20.00
CA PRO A 91 -15.31 -36.29 19.49
C PRO A 91 -15.41 -36.30 17.96
N GLY A 92 -14.38 -36.82 17.28
CA GLY A 92 -14.31 -36.93 15.83
C GLY A 92 -13.75 -35.67 15.19
N SER A 93 -14.12 -35.46 13.93
CA SER A 93 -13.52 -34.39 13.11
C SER A 93 -14.52 -33.72 12.19
N ILE A 94 -14.12 -32.56 11.68
CA ILE A 94 -14.82 -31.86 10.61
C ILE A 94 -13.86 -31.57 9.47
N THR A 95 -14.30 -31.82 8.24
CA THR A 95 -13.63 -31.37 7.02
C THR A 95 -14.46 -30.26 6.37
N ALA A 96 -13.91 -29.06 6.24
CA ALA A 96 -14.52 -27.95 5.52
C ALA A 96 -13.93 -27.82 4.11
N TYR A 97 -14.76 -27.45 3.13
CA TYR A 97 -14.40 -27.31 1.72
C TYR A 97 -14.70 -25.89 1.22
N ALA A 98 -13.75 -25.29 0.51
CA ALA A 98 -13.91 -24.03 -0.20
C ALA A 98 -14.55 -24.22 -1.59
N PRO A 99 -15.08 -23.16 -2.23
CA PRO A 99 -15.58 -23.22 -3.60
C PRO A 99 -14.54 -23.72 -4.62
N SER A 100 -13.26 -23.45 -4.37
CA SER A 100 -12.13 -23.90 -5.19
C SER A 100 -11.85 -25.41 -5.10
N GLY A 101 -12.45 -26.11 -4.14
CA GLY A 101 -12.20 -27.51 -3.84
C GLY A 101 -11.11 -27.76 -2.81
N VAL A 102 -10.37 -26.72 -2.39
CA VAL A 102 -9.42 -26.79 -1.25
C VAL A 102 -10.19 -27.16 0.02
N SER A 103 -9.60 -27.99 0.88
CA SER A 103 -10.23 -28.40 2.14
C SER A 103 -9.27 -28.35 3.33
N VAL A 104 -9.85 -28.17 4.52
CA VAL A 104 -9.15 -28.26 5.81
C VAL A 104 -9.89 -29.27 6.69
N THR A 105 -9.14 -30.12 7.40
CA THR A 105 -9.71 -31.05 8.38
C THR A 105 -9.20 -30.71 9.76
N LEU A 106 -10.10 -30.59 10.71
CA LEU A 106 -9.82 -30.22 12.09
C LEU A 106 -10.52 -31.23 13.01
N ALA A 107 -9.83 -31.64 14.09
CA ALA A 107 -10.43 -32.46 15.14
C ALA A 107 -11.24 -31.58 16.08
N PHE A 108 -12.37 -32.10 16.57
CA PHE A 108 -13.05 -31.47 17.70
C PHE A 108 -12.19 -31.66 18.96
N THR A 109 -12.33 -30.73 19.91
CA THR A 109 -11.63 -30.79 21.19
C THR A 109 -12.63 -30.67 22.33
N ALA A 110 -12.29 -31.28 23.46
CA ALA A 110 -13.09 -31.28 24.66
C ALA A 110 -12.23 -30.79 25.84
N ASP A 111 -12.88 -30.11 26.79
CA ASP A 111 -12.29 -29.81 28.09
C ASP A 111 -12.58 -30.98 29.03
N GLU A 112 -11.51 -31.67 29.45
CA GLU A 112 -11.55 -32.80 30.37
C GLU A 112 -11.26 -32.42 31.82
N SER A 113 -11.27 -31.13 32.17
CA SER A 113 -10.90 -30.65 33.51
C SER A 113 -11.76 -31.22 34.65
N ASP A 114 -12.99 -31.65 34.35
CA ASP A 114 -13.89 -32.27 35.34
C ASP A 114 -13.76 -33.81 35.40
N CYS A 115 -12.96 -34.41 34.52
CA CYS A 115 -12.81 -35.86 34.43
C CYS A 115 -12.12 -36.45 35.64
N GLY A 116 -12.80 -37.38 36.32
CA GLY A 116 -12.31 -38.02 37.54
C GLY A 116 -12.35 -37.13 38.78
N VAL A 117 -12.92 -35.93 38.70
CA VAL A 117 -13.13 -35.05 39.85
C VAL A 117 -14.29 -35.58 40.69
N ARG A 118 -14.07 -35.75 41.99
CA ARG A 118 -15.13 -36.17 42.93
C ARG A 118 -15.98 -34.97 43.31
N HIS A 119 -17.28 -35.10 43.08
CA HIS A 119 -18.30 -34.16 43.50
C HIS A 119 -19.14 -34.74 44.65
N GLU A 120 -19.64 -33.86 45.51
CA GLU A 120 -20.54 -34.20 46.60
C GLU A 120 -21.78 -33.31 46.53
N GLU A 121 -22.94 -33.93 46.37
CA GLU A 121 -24.22 -33.23 46.35
C GLU A 121 -25.22 -34.00 47.22
N HIS A 122 -25.81 -33.34 48.22
CA HIS A 122 -26.81 -33.95 49.12
C HIS A 122 -26.40 -35.31 49.74
N ASN A 123 -25.13 -35.45 50.19
CA ASN A 123 -24.53 -36.69 50.72
C ASN A 123 -24.42 -37.84 49.69
N VAL A 124 -24.48 -37.53 48.41
CA VAL A 124 -24.24 -38.45 47.31
C VAL A 124 -22.93 -38.08 46.63
N TYR A 125 -22.08 -39.07 46.37
CA TYR A 125 -20.81 -38.87 45.68
C TYR A 125 -20.92 -39.34 44.24
N TYR A 126 -20.40 -38.53 43.33
CA TYR A 126 -20.23 -38.91 41.94
C TYR A 126 -18.87 -38.41 41.43
N PHE A 127 -18.36 -39.05 40.38
CA PHE A 127 -17.18 -38.57 39.67
C PHE A 127 -17.63 -37.91 38.38
N GLY A 128 -17.04 -36.77 38.04
CA GLY A 128 -17.19 -36.19 36.71
C GLY A 128 -16.72 -37.20 35.68
N SER A 129 -17.64 -37.60 34.79
CA SER A 129 -17.40 -38.56 33.72
C SER A 129 -17.68 -37.97 32.33
N GLY A 130 -17.96 -36.66 32.30
CA GLY A 130 -18.27 -35.88 31.12
C GLY A 130 -17.20 -34.84 30.81
N THR A 131 -17.03 -34.54 29.52
CA THR A 131 -16.16 -33.47 28.99
C THR A 131 -17.01 -32.41 28.31
N LEU A 132 -16.56 -31.16 28.37
CA LEU A 132 -17.27 -30.04 27.77
C LEU A 132 -16.74 -29.77 26.36
N PRO A 133 -17.60 -29.82 25.32
CA PRO A 133 -17.18 -29.56 23.96
C PRO A 133 -16.70 -28.11 23.79
N GLN A 134 -15.64 -27.92 23.01
CA GLN A 134 -15.10 -26.61 22.68
C GLN A 134 -15.60 -26.15 21.30
N SER A 135 -15.76 -24.83 21.14
CA SER A 135 -16.05 -24.24 19.83
C SER A 135 -14.83 -24.38 18.91
N LEU A 136 -15.06 -24.84 17.69
CA LEU A 136 -14.02 -25.01 16.68
C LEU A 136 -14.17 -23.96 15.57
N VAL A 137 -13.15 -23.11 15.41
CA VAL A 137 -13.10 -22.11 14.33
C VAL A 137 -12.43 -22.73 13.11
N ILE A 138 -13.09 -22.69 11.95
CA ILE A 138 -12.51 -23.11 10.68
C ILE A 138 -11.57 -22.02 10.18
N THR A 139 -10.28 -22.30 10.17
CA THR A 139 -9.23 -21.40 9.67
C THR A 139 -8.55 -21.95 8.42
N GLY A 140 -7.93 -21.08 7.63
CA GLY A 140 -7.14 -21.48 6.45
C GLY A 140 -7.94 -21.63 5.15
N LEU A 141 -9.21 -21.21 5.14
CA LEU A 141 -10.06 -21.10 3.96
C LEU A 141 -10.71 -19.72 3.94
N ASP A 142 -10.72 -19.05 2.78
CA ASP A 142 -11.36 -17.74 2.59
C ASP A 142 -12.90 -17.83 2.67
N SER A 143 -13.47 -18.98 2.25
CA SER A 143 -14.88 -19.28 2.39
C SER A 143 -15.14 -20.80 2.40
N VAL A 144 -16.31 -21.21 2.88
CA VAL A 144 -16.75 -22.60 3.03
C VAL A 144 -18.07 -22.81 2.29
N THR A 145 -18.17 -23.84 1.46
CA THR A 145 -19.40 -24.22 0.73
C THR A 145 -19.98 -25.55 1.20
N ARG A 146 -19.16 -26.36 1.88
CA ARG A 146 -19.57 -27.66 2.39
C ARG A 146 -18.73 -28.04 3.59
N VAL A 147 -19.34 -28.73 4.55
CA VAL A 147 -18.65 -29.42 5.63
C VAL A 147 -19.04 -30.90 5.68
N VAL A 148 -18.09 -31.73 6.10
CA VAL A 148 -18.32 -33.14 6.43
C VAL A 148 -17.92 -33.32 7.89
N ILE A 149 -18.90 -33.58 8.74
CA ILE A 149 -18.71 -33.89 10.16
C ILE A 149 -18.65 -35.41 10.30
N ARG A 150 -17.57 -35.91 10.88
CA ARG A 150 -17.33 -37.33 11.12
C ARG A 150 -17.34 -37.61 12.63
N PRO A 151 -18.52 -37.92 13.22
CA PRO A 151 -18.60 -38.31 14.61
C PRO A 151 -17.98 -39.70 14.82
N THR A 152 -17.49 -39.98 16.03
CA THR A 152 -17.07 -41.33 16.43
C THR A 152 -18.25 -42.13 16.99
N SER A 153 -18.07 -43.45 17.19
CA SER A 153 -19.14 -44.38 17.56
C SER A 153 -19.61 -44.31 19.00
N ASP A 154 -18.86 -43.67 19.89
CA ASP A 154 -18.98 -43.86 21.33
C ASP A 154 -19.43 -42.56 22.04
N MET A 155 -20.48 -41.91 21.54
CA MET A 155 -21.10 -40.76 22.21
C MET A 155 -22.18 -41.20 23.18
N SER A 156 -21.80 -42.04 24.13
CA SER A 156 -22.60 -42.32 25.33
C SER A 156 -22.16 -41.40 26.48
N TRP A 157 -22.95 -41.39 27.56
CA TRP A 157 -22.44 -41.02 28.88
C TRP A 157 -22.78 -42.14 29.85
N VAL A 158 -21.92 -42.30 30.86
CA VAL A 158 -22.07 -43.23 31.96
C VAL A 158 -21.84 -42.42 33.22
N SER A 159 -22.85 -42.33 34.07
CA SER A 159 -22.70 -41.77 35.41
C SER A 159 -22.79 -42.90 36.43
N SER A 160 -21.82 -42.93 37.34
CA SER A 160 -21.83 -43.82 38.49
C SER A 160 -22.07 -42.99 39.74
N VAL A 161 -23.22 -43.22 40.38
CA VAL A 161 -23.65 -42.57 41.60
C VAL A 161 -23.43 -43.52 42.76
N PHE A 162 -22.64 -43.09 43.75
CA PHE A 162 -22.31 -43.88 44.92
C PHE A 162 -23.19 -43.46 46.11
N TYR A 163 -24.11 -44.35 46.48
CA TYR A 163 -24.87 -44.26 47.72
C TYR A 163 -24.13 -45.02 48.84
N PRO A 164 -24.40 -44.73 50.12
CA PRO A 164 -23.79 -45.45 51.23
C PRO A 164 -24.01 -46.98 51.22
N ASP A 165 -25.06 -47.46 50.55
CA ASP A 165 -25.52 -48.85 50.54
C ASP A 165 -25.49 -49.53 49.17
N HIS A 166 -25.36 -48.79 48.06
CA HIS A 166 -25.29 -49.33 46.70
C HIS A 166 -24.66 -48.36 45.69
N VAL A 167 -24.36 -48.86 44.49
CA VAL A 167 -23.88 -48.05 43.35
C VAL A 167 -24.90 -48.14 42.23
N VAL A 168 -25.29 -47.00 41.66
CA VAL A 168 -26.16 -46.93 40.49
C VAL A 168 -25.33 -46.45 39.30
N THR A 169 -25.25 -47.26 38.26
CA THR A 169 -24.66 -46.86 36.98
C THR A 169 -25.79 -46.62 35.99
N SER A 170 -25.89 -45.40 35.48
CA SER A 170 -26.80 -45.01 34.41
C SER A 170 -25.99 -44.80 33.15
N GLU A 171 -26.39 -45.47 32.07
CA GLU A 171 -25.88 -45.21 30.73
C GLU A 171 -26.98 -44.54 29.92
N GLY A 172 -26.63 -43.49 29.19
CA GLY A 172 -27.53 -42.80 28.27
C GLY A 172 -26.86 -42.52 26.94
N PHE A 173 -27.66 -42.54 25.87
CA PHE A 173 -27.27 -42.04 24.56
C PHE A 173 -27.65 -40.57 24.49
N ILE A 174 -26.69 -39.69 24.15
CA ILE A 174 -27.00 -38.29 23.85
C ILE A 174 -26.86 -38.07 22.36
N GLY A 175 -27.88 -37.42 21.84
CA GLY A 175 -27.97 -37.03 20.46
C GLY A 175 -27.14 -35.84 20.09
N THR A 176 -26.13 -36.04 19.24
CA THR A 176 -25.19 -35.06 18.69
C THR A 176 -25.84 -33.88 17.97
N VAL A 177 -26.17 -32.84 18.73
CA VAL A 177 -26.52 -31.51 18.24
C VAL A 177 -25.25 -30.73 17.95
N TYR A 178 -25.18 -30.12 16.76
CA TYR A 178 -24.12 -29.18 16.41
C TYR A 178 -24.68 -27.78 16.24
N LEU A 179 -24.10 -26.81 16.93
CA LEU A 179 -24.30 -25.39 16.67
C LEU A 179 -23.34 -24.97 15.56
N LEU A 180 -23.88 -24.37 14.49
CA LEU A 180 -23.09 -23.73 13.45
C LEU A 180 -23.31 -22.22 13.55
N SER A 181 -22.24 -21.47 13.48
CA SER A 181 -22.26 -20.01 13.41
C SER A 181 -21.32 -19.55 12.31
N PHE A 182 -21.80 -18.73 11.38
CA PHE A 182 -21.00 -18.22 10.26
C PHE A 182 -21.45 -16.83 9.85
N ARG A 183 -20.67 -16.20 8.96
CA ARG A 183 -21.03 -14.95 8.30
C ARG A 183 -21.41 -15.20 6.85
N GLU A 184 -22.45 -14.54 6.40
CA GLU A 184 -22.74 -14.48 4.97
C GLU A 184 -21.71 -13.57 4.28
N PRO A 185 -21.19 -13.97 3.11
CA PRO A 185 -20.35 -13.10 2.32
C PRO A 185 -21.18 -11.89 1.91
N VAL A 186 -20.57 -10.71 1.96
CA VAL A 186 -21.16 -9.55 1.30
C VAL A 186 -20.86 -9.70 -0.19
N THR A 187 -21.67 -10.51 -0.89
CA THR A 187 -21.48 -10.89 -2.31
C THR A 187 -21.60 -9.73 -3.29
N THR A 188 -21.92 -8.53 -2.80
CA THR A 188 -22.06 -7.28 -3.58
C THR A 188 -21.06 -6.21 -3.16
N ALA A 189 -20.02 -6.58 -2.39
CA ALA A 189 -19.00 -5.63 -2.00
C ALA A 189 -18.26 -5.09 -3.24
N ASP A 190 -18.25 -3.78 -3.41
CA ASP A 190 -17.53 -3.09 -4.50
C ASP A 190 -16.81 -1.87 -3.94
N VAL A 191 -15.54 -1.69 -4.30
CA VAL A 191 -14.68 -0.61 -3.81
C VAL A 191 -14.17 0.20 -4.99
N THR A 192 -14.39 1.51 -4.95
CA THR A 192 -13.96 2.43 -6.01
C THR A 192 -13.17 3.60 -5.42
N ILE A 193 -11.98 3.86 -5.95
CA ILE A 193 -11.21 5.07 -5.65
C ILE A 193 -11.81 6.23 -6.44
N PHE A 194 -12.21 7.29 -5.74
CA PHE A 194 -12.66 8.55 -6.36
C PHE A 194 -11.64 9.68 -6.21
N ARG A 195 -10.60 9.48 -5.38
CA ARG A 195 -9.51 10.45 -5.19
C ARG A 195 -8.21 9.72 -4.86
N ALA A 196 -7.16 10.01 -5.62
CA ALA A 196 -5.77 9.68 -5.29
C ALA A 196 -4.91 10.76 -5.94
N GLN A 197 -4.45 11.72 -5.14
CA GLN A 197 -3.75 12.90 -5.66
C GLN A 197 -2.83 13.49 -4.60
N GLY A 198 -1.68 14.03 -5.03
CA GLY A 198 -0.87 14.93 -4.22
C GLY A 198 -1.49 16.33 -4.09
N PRO A 199 -0.83 17.24 -3.35
CA PRO A 199 -1.37 18.55 -3.04
C PRO A 199 -1.18 19.56 -4.18
N ASP A 200 -0.29 19.29 -5.13
CA ASP A 200 0.04 20.20 -6.22
C ASP A 200 -0.91 20.07 -7.41
N ALA A 201 -0.85 21.05 -8.32
CA ALA A 201 -1.74 21.11 -9.47
C ALA A 201 -1.67 19.83 -10.31
N GLY A 202 -2.84 19.35 -10.76
CA GLY A 202 -2.93 18.07 -11.47
C GLY A 202 -2.80 16.83 -10.57
N GLY A 203 -2.74 17.01 -9.24
CA GLY A 203 -2.55 15.92 -8.29
C GLY A 203 -1.10 15.48 -8.15
N SER A 204 -0.16 16.36 -8.52
CA SER A 204 1.26 16.12 -8.41
C SER A 204 1.78 16.32 -6.97
N PHE A 205 3.04 15.98 -6.74
CA PHE A 205 3.67 16.02 -5.41
C PHE A 205 5.20 16.09 -5.51
N THR A 206 5.84 16.46 -4.42
CA THR A 206 7.29 16.24 -4.20
C THR A 206 7.52 15.51 -2.88
N SER A 207 8.73 15.06 -2.58
CA SER A 207 9.07 14.52 -1.24
C SER A 207 9.27 15.60 -0.16
N ARG A 208 9.16 16.89 -0.51
CA ARG A 208 9.32 18.01 0.42
C ARG A 208 8.19 18.04 1.47
N PRO A 209 8.48 18.30 2.75
CA PRO A 209 7.45 18.49 3.76
C PRO A 209 6.41 19.54 3.36
N GLY A 210 5.13 19.15 3.38
CA GLY A 210 4.00 19.99 2.98
C GLY A 210 3.51 19.73 1.55
N GLU A 211 4.38 19.24 0.67
CA GLU A 211 4.07 18.84 -0.72
C GLU A 211 3.99 17.30 -0.86
N ASN A 212 4.49 16.56 0.13
CA ASN A 212 4.55 15.10 0.16
C ASN A 212 3.28 14.40 0.65
N ARG A 213 2.16 15.12 0.75
CA ARG A 213 0.91 14.62 1.32
C ARG A 213 -0.06 14.15 0.25
N LEU A 214 -0.23 12.85 0.13
CA LEU A 214 -1.24 12.25 -0.74
C LEU A 214 -2.60 12.25 -0.03
N SER A 215 -3.61 12.78 -0.70
CA SER A 215 -5.00 12.73 -0.28
C SER A 215 -5.73 11.60 -0.99
N LEU A 216 -6.17 10.58 -0.23
CA LEU A 216 -6.81 9.39 -0.77
C LEU A 216 -8.29 9.37 -0.39
N GLY A 217 -9.13 8.83 -1.28
CA GLY A 217 -10.58 8.78 -1.14
C GLY A 217 -11.18 7.61 -1.91
N ALA A 218 -11.87 6.73 -1.20
CA ALA A 218 -12.57 5.58 -1.77
C ALA A 218 -13.98 5.41 -1.20
N GLY A 219 -14.90 4.97 -2.05
CA GLY A 219 -16.25 4.56 -1.68
C GLY A 219 -16.35 3.04 -1.69
N VAL A 220 -17.24 2.51 -0.87
CA VAL A 220 -17.58 1.09 -0.85
C VAL A 220 -19.08 0.89 -0.76
N THR A 221 -19.59 -0.09 -1.50
CA THR A 221 -20.94 -0.63 -1.31
C THR A 221 -20.81 -2.00 -0.65
N PRO A 222 -21.58 -2.32 0.41
CA PRO A 222 -22.42 -1.42 1.19
C PRO A 222 -21.59 -0.41 2.01
N ALA A 223 -22.12 0.80 2.19
CA ALA A 223 -21.43 1.92 2.85
C ALA A 223 -21.02 1.64 4.30
N SER A 224 -21.62 0.63 4.95
CA SER A 224 -21.23 0.17 6.28
C SER A 224 -19.78 -0.34 6.36
N LEU A 225 -19.19 -0.74 5.23
CA LEU A 225 -17.79 -1.18 5.14
C LEU A 225 -16.81 0.00 5.02
N ALA A 226 -17.27 1.25 4.86
CA ALA A 226 -16.39 2.40 4.64
C ALA A 226 -15.33 2.62 5.74
N PRO A 227 -15.61 2.36 7.04
CA PRO A 227 -14.61 2.46 8.09
C PRO A 227 -13.51 1.39 8.03
N THR A 228 -13.73 0.27 7.32
CA THR A 228 -12.78 -0.85 7.23
C THR A 228 -11.90 -0.82 5.98
N ILE A 229 -12.05 0.21 5.14
CA ILE A 229 -11.22 0.39 3.94
C ILE A 229 -9.75 0.47 4.34
N GLN A 230 -8.95 -0.42 3.76
CA GLN A 230 -7.50 -0.47 3.84
C GLN A 230 -6.90 0.12 2.57
N TRP A 231 -5.73 0.74 2.71
CA TRP A 231 -5.01 1.35 1.60
C TRP A 231 -3.66 0.68 1.43
N GLU A 232 -3.38 0.27 0.20
CA GLU A 232 -2.08 -0.21 -0.25
C GLU A 232 -1.51 0.82 -1.20
N ILE A 233 -0.31 1.33 -0.88
CA ILE A 233 0.40 2.34 -1.66
C ILE A 233 1.78 1.78 -1.90
N VAL A 234 2.06 1.45 -3.16
CA VAL A 234 3.31 0.82 -3.56
C VAL A 234 3.95 1.60 -4.69
N ASP A 235 5.24 1.37 -4.91
CA ASP A 235 5.96 1.87 -6.08
C ASP A 235 5.24 1.47 -7.38
N ASP A 236 5.19 2.34 -8.37
CA ASP A 236 4.62 2.02 -9.68
C ASP A 236 5.59 1.10 -10.44
N PRO A 237 5.28 -0.21 -10.64
CA PRO A 237 6.22 -1.13 -11.26
C PRO A 237 6.46 -0.86 -12.76
N THR A 238 5.79 0.16 -13.32
CA THR A 238 5.87 0.51 -14.74
C THR A 238 6.75 1.72 -15.02
N ASP A 239 7.17 2.47 -14.00
CA ASP A 239 8.16 3.53 -14.16
C ASP A 239 9.59 2.97 -14.14
N ALA A 240 10.57 3.83 -14.44
CA ALA A 240 11.97 3.42 -14.47
C ALA A 240 12.72 3.79 -13.17
N VAL A 241 12.01 4.27 -12.14
CA VAL A 241 12.60 4.84 -10.93
C VAL A 241 11.85 4.35 -9.72
N THR A 242 12.55 3.70 -8.80
CA THR A 242 11.93 3.31 -7.54
C THR A 242 11.58 4.52 -6.68
N THR A 243 10.29 4.66 -6.39
CA THR A 243 9.75 5.60 -5.41
C THR A 243 9.63 4.91 -4.06
N PHE A 244 10.24 5.48 -3.03
CA PHE A 244 10.06 4.98 -1.67
C PHE A 244 8.61 5.16 -1.22
N GLU A 245 8.02 4.08 -0.73
CA GLU A 245 6.62 3.97 -0.36
C GLU A 245 6.31 4.71 0.96
N PRO A 246 5.10 5.25 1.15
CA PRO A 246 4.67 5.78 2.44
C PRO A 246 4.72 4.75 3.57
N ASN A 247 5.24 5.15 4.73
CA ASN A 247 5.27 4.31 5.94
C ASN A 247 3.91 4.27 6.67
N GLY A 248 2.85 4.01 5.92
CA GLY A 248 1.47 3.92 6.40
C GLY A 248 0.59 5.11 6.00
N VAL A 249 -0.65 5.03 6.45
CA VAL A 249 -1.72 6.01 6.17
C VAL A 249 -2.37 6.46 7.47
N THR A 250 -2.90 7.69 7.48
CA THR A 250 -3.59 8.28 8.63
C THR A 250 -4.99 8.75 8.24
N PRO A 251 -6.06 8.27 8.90
CA PRO A 251 -6.08 7.11 9.81
C PRO A 251 -5.68 5.80 9.11
N PRO A 252 -5.30 4.73 9.85
CA PRO A 252 -4.90 3.45 9.25
C PRO A 252 -5.98 2.76 8.41
N PHE A 253 -7.25 3.06 8.69
CA PHE A 253 -8.41 2.56 7.95
C PHE A 253 -9.40 3.70 7.70
N GLY A 254 -10.14 3.61 6.59
CA GLY A 254 -11.27 4.49 6.32
C GLY A 254 -11.35 4.97 4.87
N SER A 255 -12.50 5.55 4.54
CA SER A 255 -12.80 6.08 3.21
C SER A 255 -11.92 7.24 2.78
N ASN A 256 -11.41 8.03 3.72
CA ASN A 256 -10.56 9.18 3.47
C ASN A 256 -9.34 9.08 4.39
N VAL A 257 -8.16 9.00 3.79
CA VAL A 257 -6.89 8.93 4.51
C VAL A 257 -5.85 9.81 3.83
N GLU A 258 -4.79 10.09 4.56
CA GLU A 258 -3.60 10.75 4.07
C GLU A 258 -2.40 9.81 4.16
N ALA A 259 -1.52 9.89 3.16
CA ALA A 259 -0.23 9.20 3.17
C ALA A 259 0.89 10.21 2.94
N LEU A 260 2.03 10.00 3.59
CA LEU A 260 3.21 10.87 3.44
C LEU A 260 4.27 10.14 2.64
N VAL A 261 4.61 10.68 1.48
CA VAL A 261 5.74 10.20 0.68
C VAL A 261 7.03 10.54 1.43
N PRO A 262 7.90 9.55 1.72
CA PRO A 262 9.16 9.81 2.41
C PRO A 262 10.17 10.53 1.49
N PRO A 263 11.21 11.13 2.06
CA PRO A 263 12.35 11.64 1.30
C PRO A 263 12.98 10.54 0.44
N GLN A 264 13.37 10.89 -0.79
CA GLN A 264 14.01 9.98 -1.74
C GLN A 264 15.55 10.06 -1.70
N ASP A 265 16.24 9.11 -2.35
CA ASP A 265 17.70 9.08 -2.42
C ASP A 265 18.24 9.70 -3.72
N ALA A 266 19.08 10.73 -3.58
CA ALA A 266 19.77 11.39 -4.68
C ALA A 266 20.69 10.46 -5.50
N GLY A 267 21.09 9.31 -4.96
CA GLY A 267 21.94 8.33 -5.64
C GLY A 267 21.36 7.83 -6.97
N ARG A 268 20.02 7.89 -7.15
CA ARG A 268 19.35 7.49 -8.39
C ARG A 268 19.76 8.31 -9.60
N TRP A 269 20.15 9.57 -9.41
CA TRP A 269 20.45 10.50 -10.50
C TRP A 269 21.71 10.15 -11.28
N ALA A 270 22.68 9.46 -10.65
CA ALA A 270 23.94 9.11 -11.31
C ALA A 270 23.78 8.19 -12.54
N ALA A 271 22.64 7.48 -12.64
CA ALA A 271 22.33 6.57 -13.74
C ALA A 271 21.45 7.22 -14.84
N VAL A 272 20.98 8.44 -14.63
CA VAL A 272 20.06 9.11 -15.55
C VAL A 272 20.84 9.74 -16.73
N PRO A 273 20.48 9.44 -17.99
CA PRO A 273 21.13 10.05 -19.16
C PRO A 273 20.72 11.50 -19.34
N HIS A 274 21.53 12.26 -20.11
CA HIS A 274 21.22 13.62 -20.52
C HIS A 274 21.38 13.81 -22.04
N PRO A 275 20.32 14.22 -22.77
CA PRO A 275 18.96 14.44 -22.26
C PRO A 275 18.26 13.14 -21.86
N GLY A 276 17.52 13.17 -20.75
CA GLY A 276 16.69 12.06 -20.26
C GLY A 276 15.19 12.27 -20.54
N SER A 277 14.37 11.22 -20.38
CA SER A 277 12.90 11.34 -20.47
C SER A 277 12.25 11.52 -19.10
N LEU A 278 11.07 12.14 -19.05
CA LEU A 278 10.34 12.36 -17.79
C LEU A 278 10.05 11.04 -17.05
N ASN A 279 9.70 9.97 -17.77
CA ASN A 279 9.45 8.65 -17.18
C ASN A 279 10.68 8.01 -16.51
N GLN A 280 11.89 8.50 -16.81
CA GLN A 280 13.14 8.05 -16.18
C GLN A 280 13.50 8.86 -14.94
N LYS A 281 12.65 9.82 -14.55
CA LYS A 281 12.96 10.81 -13.52
C LYS A 281 11.81 11.02 -12.53
N SER A 282 10.56 11.02 -13.03
CA SER A 282 9.36 11.24 -12.24
C SER A 282 9.11 10.12 -11.25
N LEU A 283 8.83 10.46 -10.00
CA LEU A 283 8.31 9.51 -9.03
C LEU A 283 6.86 9.16 -9.35
N ALA A 284 6.46 7.91 -9.10
CA ALA A 284 5.08 7.48 -9.22
C ALA A 284 4.72 6.41 -8.17
N LEU A 285 3.46 6.42 -7.76
CA LEU A 285 2.90 5.49 -6.79
C LEU A 285 1.60 4.91 -7.32
N ARG A 286 1.43 3.61 -7.12
CA ARG A 286 0.19 2.89 -7.40
C ARG A 286 -0.59 2.69 -6.11
N VAL A 287 -1.83 3.18 -6.10
CA VAL A 287 -2.72 3.16 -4.93
C VAL A 287 -3.88 2.20 -5.17
N THR A 288 -4.13 1.31 -4.21
CA THR A 288 -5.27 0.38 -4.22
C THR A 288 -6.03 0.49 -2.91
N ALA A 289 -7.36 0.54 -2.97
CA ALA A 289 -8.23 0.45 -1.80
C ALA A 289 -8.81 -0.97 -1.69
N ALA A 290 -8.95 -1.49 -0.47
CA ALA A 290 -9.48 -2.82 -0.23
C ALA A 290 -10.40 -2.88 1.00
N VAL A 291 -11.36 -3.80 1.01
CA VAL A 291 -12.17 -4.12 2.20
C VAL A 291 -12.25 -5.62 2.39
N ASP A 292 -12.32 -6.04 3.65
CA ASP A 292 -12.74 -7.40 4.00
C ASP A 292 -14.28 -7.46 4.00
N ALA A 293 -14.83 -8.25 3.08
CA ALA A 293 -16.26 -8.44 2.85
C ALA A 293 -16.74 -9.79 3.41
N SER A 294 -16.44 -10.06 4.68
CA SER A 294 -16.64 -11.33 5.38
C SER A 294 -15.69 -12.43 4.85
N GLY A 295 -14.39 -12.33 5.13
CA GLY A 295 -13.37 -13.31 4.78
C GLY A 295 -12.87 -13.25 3.32
N THR A 296 -13.46 -12.39 2.49
CA THR A 296 -13.02 -12.15 1.11
C THR A 296 -12.52 -10.72 0.96
N LEU A 297 -11.27 -10.56 0.54
CA LEU A 297 -10.68 -9.24 0.30
C LEU A 297 -11.10 -8.72 -1.08
N VAL A 298 -11.94 -7.69 -1.11
CA VAL A 298 -12.36 -7.00 -2.35
C VAL A 298 -11.47 -5.78 -2.56
N ARG A 299 -10.92 -5.64 -3.77
CA ARG A 299 -9.96 -4.58 -4.14
C ARG A 299 -10.50 -3.72 -5.26
N SER A 300 -10.19 -2.42 -5.21
CA SER A 300 -10.47 -1.49 -6.30
C SER A 300 -9.54 -1.73 -7.50
N ALA A 301 -9.89 -1.14 -8.64
CA ALA A 301 -8.89 -0.86 -9.67
C ALA A 301 -7.79 0.06 -9.10
N PRO A 302 -6.52 -0.12 -9.50
CA PRO A 302 -5.44 0.74 -9.03
C PRO A 302 -5.56 2.15 -9.62
N ALA A 303 -5.29 3.16 -8.80
CA ALA A 303 -5.11 4.54 -9.22
C ALA A 303 -3.61 4.89 -9.26
N LEU A 304 -3.22 5.78 -10.17
CA LEU A 304 -1.84 6.24 -10.31
C LEU A 304 -1.70 7.67 -9.81
N VAL A 305 -0.70 7.91 -8.96
CA VAL A 305 -0.28 9.26 -8.54
C VAL A 305 1.15 9.46 -9.06
N ARG A 306 1.39 10.51 -9.85
CA ARG A 306 2.67 10.72 -10.54
C ARG A 306 3.09 12.19 -10.52
N GLN A 307 4.39 12.41 -10.48
CA GLN A 307 4.96 13.75 -10.64
C GLN A 307 4.72 14.30 -12.05
N ASP A 308 4.38 15.58 -12.14
CA ASP A 308 4.42 16.31 -13.38
C ASP A 308 5.85 16.78 -13.68
N GLU A 309 6.05 17.45 -14.80
CA GLU A 309 7.37 17.91 -15.21
C GLU A 309 7.99 18.89 -14.19
N ILE A 310 7.17 19.80 -13.64
CA ILE A 310 7.66 20.83 -12.70
C ILE A 310 8.08 20.18 -11.38
N ASP A 311 7.26 19.28 -10.83
CA ASP A 311 7.58 18.62 -9.57
C ASP A 311 8.69 17.60 -9.72
N THR A 312 8.85 16.99 -10.90
CA THR A 312 10.04 16.17 -11.20
C THR A 312 11.32 17.01 -11.15
N ILE A 313 11.32 18.21 -11.74
CA ILE A 313 12.47 19.12 -11.67
C ILE A 313 12.71 19.57 -10.22
N ARG A 314 11.63 19.92 -9.49
CA ARG A 314 11.73 20.34 -8.08
C ARG A 314 12.27 19.23 -7.19
N GLU A 315 11.93 17.98 -7.46
CA GLU A 315 12.48 16.81 -6.77
C GLU A 315 14.01 16.75 -6.89
N GLU A 316 14.58 17.13 -8.03
CA GLU A 316 16.03 17.24 -8.19
C GLU A 316 16.65 18.24 -7.20
N TYR A 317 16.00 19.38 -6.95
CA TYR A 317 16.48 20.37 -5.96
C TYR A 317 16.38 19.83 -4.53
N ILE A 318 15.33 19.06 -4.24
CA ILE A 318 15.06 18.48 -2.93
C ILE A 318 16.12 17.43 -2.61
N GLU A 319 16.32 16.47 -3.51
CA GLU A 319 17.24 15.37 -3.31
C GLU A 319 18.71 15.82 -3.34
N LEU A 320 19.09 16.73 -4.24
CA LEU A 320 20.47 17.23 -4.34
C LEU A 320 20.80 18.36 -3.35
N GLY A 321 19.81 18.85 -2.59
CA GLY A 321 20.02 19.81 -1.50
C GLY A 321 20.70 21.12 -1.94
N VAL A 322 20.25 21.70 -3.06
CA VAL A 322 20.85 22.92 -3.63
C VAL A 322 20.74 24.11 -2.66
N ALA A 323 21.81 24.90 -2.49
CA ALA A 323 21.94 25.81 -1.34
C ALA A 323 20.92 26.95 -1.32
N GLN A 324 20.44 27.39 -2.48
CA GLN A 324 19.51 28.51 -2.61
C GLN A 324 18.06 28.04 -2.45
N GLY A 325 17.83 26.73 -2.26
CA GLY A 325 16.52 26.14 -1.98
C GLY A 325 15.75 25.69 -3.22
N VAL A 326 14.52 25.27 -3.01
CA VAL A 326 13.65 24.69 -4.04
C VAL A 326 12.77 25.79 -4.66
N PRO A 327 12.91 26.12 -5.96
CA PRO A 327 12.12 27.15 -6.63
C PRO A 327 10.63 26.80 -6.61
N GLY A 328 9.76 27.75 -6.28
CA GLY A 328 8.30 27.61 -6.32
C GLY A 328 7.78 27.20 -7.70
N ARG A 329 6.65 26.47 -7.77
CA ARG A 329 6.04 26.03 -9.05
C ARG A 329 5.83 27.20 -10.03
N GLY A 330 5.44 28.38 -9.53
CA GLY A 330 5.21 29.58 -10.35
C GLY A 330 6.46 30.22 -10.94
N GLN A 331 7.67 29.77 -10.60
CA GLN A 331 8.93 30.27 -11.17
C GLN A 331 9.33 29.50 -12.45
N PHE A 332 8.68 28.38 -12.72
CA PHE A 332 8.93 27.57 -13.91
C PHE A 332 8.15 28.11 -15.10
N GLY A 333 8.84 28.24 -16.24
CA GLY A 333 8.26 28.69 -17.49
C GLY A 333 9.04 28.16 -18.69
N VAL A 334 8.52 28.41 -19.89
CA VAL A 334 9.23 28.07 -21.13
C VAL A 334 10.44 28.99 -21.25
N SER A 335 11.63 28.41 -21.48
CA SER A 335 12.86 29.17 -21.76
C SER A 335 13.47 28.71 -23.07
N ALA A 336 13.81 29.67 -23.93
CA ALA A 336 14.51 29.42 -25.19
C ALA A 336 15.96 28.96 -25.00
N THR A 337 16.50 29.09 -23.78
CA THR A 337 17.88 28.69 -23.43
C THR A 337 17.93 27.37 -22.66
N ASN A 338 16.79 26.67 -22.54
CA ASN A 338 16.72 25.38 -21.88
C ASN A 338 17.29 24.28 -22.78
N THR A 339 18.26 23.53 -22.29
CA THR A 339 18.92 22.46 -23.05
C THR A 339 18.52 21.09 -22.49
N GLY A 340 17.52 20.47 -23.11
CA GLY A 340 17.50 19.02 -23.33
C GLY A 340 16.63 18.15 -22.41
N ASP A 341 16.54 18.41 -21.11
CA ASP A 341 15.88 17.47 -20.18
C ASP A 341 14.38 17.68 -20.01
N TYR A 342 13.96 18.94 -20.14
CA TYR A 342 12.62 19.38 -19.79
C TYR A 342 12.14 20.44 -20.78
N THR A 343 10.84 20.67 -20.86
CA THR A 343 10.23 21.73 -21.65
C THR A 343 10.15 23.06 -20.89
N VAL A 344 10.32 23.02 -19.57
CA VAL A 344 10.30 24.18 -18.67
C VAL A 344 11.62 24.35 -17.92
N ALA A 345 11.86 25.58 -17.46
CA ALA A 345 13.05 26.01 -16.75
C ALA A 345 12.67 27.03 -15.67
N VAL A 346 13.50 27.18 -14.64
CA VAL A 346 13.37 28.32 -13.72
C VAL A 346 13.67 29.60 -14.49
N THR A 347 12.78 30.58 -14.39
CA THR A 347 12.91 31.87 -15.08
C THR A 347 13.13 33.00 -14.07
N ASN A 348 14.03 33.92 -14.39
CA ASN A 348 14.29 35.11 -13.59
C ASN A 348 14.06 36.37 -14.42
N GLY A 349 13.06 37.17 -14.02
CA GLY A 349 12.65 38.37 -14.77
C GLY A 349 13.73 39.46 -14.82
N ASP A 350 14.48 39.63 -13.74
CA ASP A 350 15.54 40.64 -13.65
C ASP A 350 16.73 40.26 -14.54
N PHE A 351 17.18 39.00 -14.46
CA PHE A 351 18.22 38.48 -15.35
C PHE A 351 17.81 38.59 -16.81
N ASN A 352 16.59 38.16 -17.15
CA ASN A 352 16.08 38.23 -18.53
C ASN A 352 16.02 39.67 -19.04
N SER A 353 15.59 40.63 -18.21
CA SER A 353 15.51 42.04 -18.58
C SER A 353 16.88 42.65 -18.84
N LEU A 354 17.85 42.37 -17.96
CA LEU A 354 19.24 42.81 -18.14
C LEU A 354 19.90 42.12 -19.33
N PHE A 355 19.57 40.85 -19.58
CA PHE A 355 20.11 40.10 -20.71
C PHE A 355 19.63 40.67 -22.05
N VAL A 356 18.35 41.07 -22.13
CA VAL A 356 17.82 41.81 -23.29
C VAL A 356 18.53 43.16 -23.46
N ALA A 357 18.78 43.89 -22.37
CA ALA A 357 19.53 45.14 -22.43
C ALA A 357 20.96 44.94 -22.94
N LEU A 358 21.63 43.85 -22.52
CA LEU A 358 22.96 43.46 -23.00
C LEU A 358 22.93 43.13 -24.51
N GLN A 359 21.95 42.37 -24.98
CA GLN A 359 21.77 42.07 -26.40
C GLN A 359 21.56 43.31 -27.27
N LEU A 360 20.86 44.32 -26.74
CA LEU A 360 20.63 45.60 -27.42
C LEU A 360 21.89 46.47 -27.43
N ALA A 361 22.61 46.55 -26.31
CA ALA A 361 23.81 47.37 -26.17
C ALA A 361 24.98 46.86 -27.04
N LEU A 362 25.03 45.56 -27.31
CA LEU A 362 26.09 44.95 -28.10
C LEU A 362 25.82 44.93 -29.60
N GLN A 363 24.69 45.45 -30.09
CA GLN A 363 24.42 45.53 -31.53
C GLN A 363 25.53 46.29 -32.27
N PRO A 364 26.01 45.80 -33.44
CA PRO A 364 25.45 44.72 -34.25
C PRO A 364 25.99 43.30 -33.91
N LEU A 365 26.69 43.11 -32.80
CA LEU A 365 27.16 41.80 -32.38
C LEU A 365 25.98 40.93 -31.92
N SER A 366 25.90 39.71 -32.44
CA SER A 366 24.91 38.72 -31.98
C SER A 366 25.49 37.91 -30.84
N LEU A 367 24.82 37.92 -29.68
CA LEU A 367 25.12 37.02 -28.57
C LEU A 367 24.51 35.64 -28.84
N ARG A 368 25.33 34.59 -28.81
CA ARG A 368 24.86 33.21 -28.82
C ARG A 368 24.98 32.64 -27.41
N VAL A 369 23.87 32.16 -26.87
CA VAL A 369 23.84 31.48 -25.56
C VAL A 369 24.25 30.02 -25.77
N ASN A 370 25.35 29.62 -25.14
CA ASN A 370 25.82 28.23 -25.11
C ASN A 370 25.12 27.42 -24.01
N SER A 371 24.86 28.06 -22.87
CA SER A 371 24.20 27.44 -21.73
C SER A 371 23.42 28.49 -20.95
N GLY A 372 22.16 28.22 -20.64
CA GLY A 372 21.29 29.07 -19.82
C GLY A 372 20.90 28.34 -18.55
N TYR A 373 19.62 28.02 -18.40
CA TYR A 373 19.16 27.22 -17.26
C TYR A 373 19.77 25.82 -17.26
N ARG A 374 20.16 25.35 -16.07
CA ARG A 374 20.63 23.98 -15.82
C ARG A 374 19.83 23.40 -14.66
N ASN A 375 19.09 22.32 -14.88
CA ASN A 375 18.50 21.61 -13.75
C ASN A 375 19.61 21.02 -12.83
N PRO A 376 19.32 20.76 -11.55
CA PRO A 376 20.32 20.28 -10.61
C PRO A 376 21.04 18.99 -11.04
N VAL A 377 20.35 18.04 -11.66
CA VAL A 377 20.95 16.78 -12.13
C VAL A 377 21.95 17.06 -13.27
N HIS A 378 21.56 17.89 -14.22
CA HIS A 378 22.43 18.32 -15.31
C HIS A 378 23.68 19.02 -14.79
N ASN A 379 23.51 19.97 -13.88
CA ASN A 379 24.64 20.68 -13.28
C ASN A 379 25.57 19.72 -12.52
N ALA A 380 25.02 18.74 -11.79
CA ALA A 380 25.78 17.79 -10.99
C ALA A 380 26.55 16.74 -11.80
N TYR A 381 25.91 16.13 -12.79
CA TYR A 381 26.40 14.91 -13.41
C TYR A 381 26.88 15.11 -14.86
N HIS A 382 26.49 16.21 -15.52
CA HIS A 382 26.64 16.33 -16.98
C HIS A 382 27.46 17.53 -17.44
N VAL A 383 27.63 18.56 -16.60
CA VAL A 383 28.49 19.73 -16.91
C VAL A 383 29.97 19.51 -16.51
N GLY A 384 30.29 18.36 -15.91
CA GLY A 384 31.67 17.98 -15.55
C GLY A 384 32.20 18.68 -14.28
N LYS A 385 33.36 18.24 -13.78
CA LYS A 385 33.99 18.75 -12.53
C LYS A 385 34.36 20.23 -12.53
N ALA A 386 34.23 20.90 -13.68
CA ALA A 386 34.54 22.30 -13.90
C ALA A 386 33.26 23.17 -13.85
N SER A 387 32.28 22.86 -12.99
CA SER A 387 31.02 23.64 -12.84
C SER A 387 30.73 24.09 -11.40
N GLY A 388 31.74 24.05 -10.52
CA GLY A 388 31.58 24.36 -9.10
C GLY A 388 30.86 23.25 -8.34
N ALA A 389 30.56 23.48 -7.05
CA ALA A 389 29.69 22.57 -6.32
C ALA A 389 28.26 22.68 -6.85
N VAL A 390 27.53 21.56 -6.91
CA VAL A 390 26.09 21.50 -7.31
C VAL A 390 25.23 22.49 -6.54
N SER A 391 25.67 22.88 -5.35
CA SER A 391 24.98 23.79 -4.45
C SER A 391 25.06 25.26 -4.84
N ASP A 392 25.97 25.67 -5.74
CA ASP A 392 26.38 27.09 -5.85
C ASP A 392 26.12 27.72 -7.23
N SER A 393 25.51 27.01 -8.18
CA SER A 393 25.39 27.47 -9.57
C SER A 393 24.11 28.28 -9.83
N TRP A 394 24.27 29.55 -10.22
CA TRP A 394 23.14 30.43 -10.58
C TRP A 394 22.42 30.01 -11.88
N HIS A 395 23.01 29.12 -12.68
CA HIS A 395 22.31 28.49 -13.81
C HIS A 395 21.08 27.69 -13.34
N GLN A 396 21.12 27.13 -12.14
CA GLN A 396 19.99 26.41 -11.54
C GLN A 396 18.82 27.32 -11.17
N TYR A 397 18.97 28.64 -11.27
CA TYR A 397 17.92 29.59 -10.92
C TYR A 397 17.56 30.52 -12.07
N GLY A 398 18.07 30.23 -13.28
CA GLY A 398 17.83 31.05 -14.47
C GLY A 398 18.52 32.41 -14.41
N CYS A 399 19.61 32.52 -13.65
CA CYS A 399 20.31 33.78 -13.38
C CYS A 399 21.76 33.78 -13.84
N ALA A 400 22.13 32.83 -14.68
CA ALA A 400 23.41 32.80 -15.33
C ALA A 400 23.28 32.36 -16.79
N ALA A 401 24.21 32.81 -17.61
CA ALA A 401 24.34 32.38 -18.98
C ALA A 401 25.81 32.34 -19.40
N ASP A 402 26.15 31.32 -20.18
CA ASP A 402 27.41 31.25 -20.89
C ASP A 402 27.21 31.75 -22.32
N LEU A 403 27.90 32.83 -22.67
CA LEU A 403 27.80 33.49 -23.95
C LEU A 403 29.00 33.13 -24.81
N GLN A 404 28.75 32.67 -26.04
CA GLN A 404 29.81 32.46 -27.01
C GLN A 404 30.38 33.79 -27.48
N THR A 405 31.71 33.95 -27.36
CA THR A 405 32.39 35.17 -27.79
C THR A 405 33.08 35.04 -29.14
N PHE A 406 33.31 33.82 -29.62
CA PHE A 406 33.92 33.56 -30.92
C PHE A 406 33.51 32.19 -31.47
N PRO A 407 33.41 31.98 -32.80
CA PRO A 407 33.33 30.64 -33.38
C PRO A 407 34.46 29.76 -32.84
N THR A 408 34.21 28.47 -32.63
CA THR A 408 35.20 27.54 -32.05
C THR A 408 36.56 27.76 -32.69
N LEU A 409 37.53 28.21 -31.88
CA LEU A 409 38.88 28.47 -32.36
C LEU A 409 39.50 27.14 -32.82
N PRO A 410 40.27 27.12 -33.92
CA PRO A 410 41.03 25.94 -34.30
C PRO A 410 42.04 25.62 -33.19
N VAL A 411 42.50 24.36 -33.13
CA VAL A 411 43.49 23.89 -32.14
C VAL A 411 44.75 24.77 -32.07
N PHE A 412 45.09 25.46 -33.18
CA PHE A 412 46.16 26.45 -33.25
C PHE A 412 45.61 27.77 -33.81
N PRO A 413 45.07 28.67 -32.97
CA PRO A 413 44.57 29.96 -33.44
C PRO A 413 45.72 30.89 -33.85
N THR A 414 45.51 31.68 -34.89
CA THR A 414 46.43 32.76 -35.26
C THR A 414 46.36 33.91 -34.25
N ALA A 415 47.43 34.71 -34.15
CA ALA A 415 47.44 35.90 -33.28
C ALA A 415 46.27 36.88 -33.58
N ALA A 416 45.85 36.99 -34.84
CA ALA A 416 44.72 37.82 -35.24
C ALA A 416 43.37 37.25 -34.76
N GLN A 417 43.19 35.93 -34.80
CA GLN A 417 41.99 35.27 -34.27
C GLN A 417 41.92 35.40 -32.75
N LEU A 418 43.06 35.27 -32.07
CA LEU A 418 43.13 35.43 -30.63
C LEU A 418 42.81 36.89 -30.21
N ALA A 419 43.38 37.87 -30.90
CA ALA A 419 43.10 39.28 -30.63
C ALA A 419 41.62 39.66 -30.89
N ALA A 420 41.00 39.08 -31.93
CA ALA A 420 39.58 39.29 -32.21
C ALA A 420 38.67 38.66 -31.15
N ALA A 421 38.98 37.44 -30.70
CA ALA A 421 38.26 36.77 -29.63
C ALA A 421 38.37 37.53 -28.29
N GLN A 422 39.58 38.04 -27.97
CA GLN A 422 39.81 38.90 -26.81
C GLN A 422 39.00 40.19 -26.88
N SER A 423 39.03 40.90 -28.02
CA SER A 423 38.28 42.14 -28.18
C SER A 423 36.76 41.93 -28.06
N TYR A 424 36.23 40.80 -28.52
CA TYR A 424 34.82 40.48 -28.34
C TYR A 424 34.51 40.16 -26.86
N TRP A 425 35.35 39.35 -26.21
CA TRP A 425 35.23 39.04 -24.79
C TRP A 425 35.20 40.31 -23.94
N ASP A 426 36.16 41.21 -24.15
CA ASP A 426 36.27 42.48 -23.39
C ASP A 426 35.03 43.35 -23.62
N ALA A 427 34.53 43.44 -24.87
CA ALA A 427 33.32 44.20 -25.18
C ALA A 427 32.07 43.64 -24.47
N VAL A 428 31.89 42.31 -24.44
CA VAL A 428 30.76 41.68 -23.74
C VAL A 428 30.90 41.87 -22.23
N ALA A 429 32.10 41.64 -21.68
CA ALA A 429 32.38 41.75 -20.26
C ALA A 429 32.16 43.16 -19.74
N ASP A 430 32.73 44.18 -20.39
CA ASP A 430 32.59 45.59 -20.00
C ASP A 430 31.12 46.02 -20.05
N GLN A 431 30.41 45.63 -21.11
CA GLN A 431 28.99 45.97 -21.24
C GLN A 431 28.13 45.25 -20.19
N ALA A 432 28.41 43.97 -19.90
CA ALA A 432 27.71 43.21 -18.87
C ALA A 432 27.95 43.80 -17.47
N LEU A 433 29.20 44.15 -17.13
CA LEU A 433 29.54 44.85 -15.90
C LEU A 433 28.81 46.19 -15.77
N SER A 434 28.73 46.96 -16.86
CA SER A 434 28.01 48.25 -16.88
C SER A 434 26.50 48.12 -16.64
N LEU A 435 25.92 46.96 -16.97
CA LEU A 435 24.51 46.63 -16.74
C LEU A 435 24.28 45.97 -15.37
N GLY A 436 25.34 45.74 -14.58
CA GLY A 436 25.25 45.21 -13.23
C GLY A 436 25.35 43.68 -13.12
N PHE A 437 25.72 42.98 -14.19
CA PHE A 437 26.08 41.56 -14.09
C PHE A 437 27.39 41.39 -13.33
N ILE A 438 27.52 40.23 -12.68
CA ILE A 438 28.82 39.70 -12.30
C ILE A 438 29.36 38.96 -13.52
N VAL A 439 30.62 39.23 -13.85
CA VAL A 439 31.32 38.59 -14.95
C VAL A 439 32.48 37.81 -14.36
N GLU A 440 32.60 36.55 -14.74
CA GLU A 440 33.72 35.73 -14.29
C GLU A 440 35.06 36.29 -14.82
N GLN A 441 36.12 36.12 -14.03
CA GLN A 441 37.45 36.54 -14.46
C GLN A 441 37.93 35.70 -15.64
N ARG A 442 38.41 36.36 -16.68
CA ARG A 442 39.06 35.73 -17.82
C ARG A 442 40.30 34.94 -17.36
N ASP A 443 40.55 33.79 -17.97
CA ASP A 443 41.83 33.09 -17.80
C ASP A 443 43.01 34.02 -18.12
N PRO A 444 44.00 34.16 -17.22
CA PRO A 444 45.23 34.89 -17.53
C PRO A 444 46.05 34.28 -18.67
N ASP A 445 45.93 32.99 -18.97
CA ASP A 445 46.60 32.34 -20.10
C ASP A 445 45.62 32.00 -21.25
N PRO A 446 45.58 32.80 -22.33
CA PRO A 446 44.71 32.53 -23.48
C PRO A 446 45.16 31.34 -24.35
N GLN A 447 46.28 30.70 -24.06
CA GLN A 447 46.87 29.57 -24.80
C GLN A 447 46.80 28.25 -24.04
N HIS A 448 46.51 28.25 -22.74
CA HIS A 448 46.25 27.05 -21.96
C HIS A 448 44.75 26.77 -21.86
N ALA A 449 44.39 25.51 -22.11
CA ALA A 449 43.02 25.00 -21.97
C ALA A 449 42.83 24.36 -20.59
N ASP A 450 43.46 24.91 -19.55
CA ASP A 450 43.45 24.36 -18.20
C ASP A 450 42.22 24.83 -17.43
N ALA A 451 41.07 24.25 -17.79
CA ALA A 451 39.88 24.11 -16.93
C ALA A 451 39.35 25.39 -16.21
N SER A 452 39.76 26.58 -16.63
CA SER A 452 39.13 27.82 -16.23
C SER A 452 37.79 27.97 -16.96
N PHE A 453 36.82 28.47 -16.22
CA PHE A 453 35.42 28.50 -16.61
C PHE A 453 35.08 29.66 -17.54
N SER A 454 36.06 30.49 -17.95
CA SER A 454 35.93 31.60 -18.91
C SER A 454 37.20 31.73 -19.77
N GLY A 455 37.29 30.91 -20.81
CA GLY A 455 38.33 30.99 -21.83
C GLY A 455 37.99 32.06 -22.88
N VAL A 456 38.91 32.35 -23.80
CA VAL A 456 38.73 33.38 -24.85
C VAL A 456 37.50 33.15 -25.75
N GLY A 457 36.94 31.93 -25.73
CA GLY A 457 35.76 31.52 -26.51
C GLY A 457 34.41 31.71 -25.83
N HIS A 458 34.35 32.10 -24.54
CA HIS A 458 33.09 32.35 -23.85
C HIS A 458 33.17 33.34 -22.68
N VAL A 459 32.06 34.00 -22.38
CA VAL A 459 31.87 34.87 -21.22
C VAL A 459 30.77 34.29 -20.36
N HIS A 460 31.10 33.96 -19.11
CA HIS A 460 30.11 33.66 -18.09
C HIS A 460 29.59 34.96 -17.46
N ILE A 461 28.27 35.15 -17.48
CA ILE A 461 27.60 36.24 -16.77
C ILE A 461 26.60 35.67 -15.77
N GLU A 462 26.50 36.30 -14.61
CA GLU A 462 25.55 35.91 -13.57
C GLU A 462 24.95 37.12 -12.84
N LEU A 463 23.80 36.89 -12.22
CA LEU A 463 23.19 37.78 -11.24
C LEU A 463 22.90 36.95 -9.99
N LYS A 464 23.31 37.46 -8.82
CA LYS A 464 22.91 36.84 -7.55
C LYS A 464 21.40 36.92 -7.41
N CYS A 465 20.74 35.76 -7.37
CA CYS A 465 19.29 35.68 -7.28
C CYS A 465 18.87 34.65 -6.22
N PRO A 466 19.16 34.92 -4.93
CA PRO A 466 18.67 34.05 -3.88
C PRO A 466 17.15 33.91 -4.00
N LEU A 467 16.62 32.71 -3.79
CA LEU A 467 15.17 32.56 -3.65
C LEU A 467 14.72 33.48 -2.51
N ALA A 468 13.60 34.18 -2.71
CA ALA A 468 12.98 34.90 -1.63
C ALA A 468 12.68 33.89 -0.49
N PRO A 469 12.97 34.25 0.78
CA PRO A 469 12.84 33.34 1.91
C PRO A 469 11.41 32.81 2.10
#